data_AF-A0A1C6PVJ8-F1
#
_entry.id   AF-A0A1C6PVJ8-F1
#
_cell.length_a   1.000
_cell.length_b   1.000
_cell.length_c   1.000
_cell.angle_alpha   90.00
_cell.angle_beta   90.00
_cell.angle_gamma   90.00
#
_symmetry.space_group_name_H-M   'P 1'
#
loop_
_entity.id
_entity.type
_entity.pdbx_description
1 polymer ?
#
loop_
_entity_poly.entity_id
_entity_poly.type
_entity_poly.pdbx_seq_one_letter_code
_entity_poly.pdbx_strand_id
1 'polypeptide(L)'
;MTGIQRRAKEESGAVEGCMLGNLALELSTQEPDVRARLEEVFDERIRLVEGALADAAAEGSIPAGRAGREAAQAMISQLEGMVLLAKLKNDPAVLDGLWPHTLLLLQAADRS
;
A
#
# COMPACT_ATOMS: atom_id res chain seq x y z
N MET A 1 1.03 8.81 -0.99
CA MET A 1 1.17 8.27 -2.35
C MET A 1 0.28 8.99 -3.38
N THR A 2 -0.95 9.36 -3.06
CA THR A 2 -1.86 10.11 -3.96
C THR A 2 -1.27 11.39 -4.54
N GLY A 3 -0.60 12.21 -3.72
CA GLY A 3 0.05 13.44 -4.20
C GLY A 3 1.20 13.20 -5.19
N ILE A 4 1.90 12.06 -5.09
CA ILE A 4 2.95 11.69 -6.06
C ILE A 4 2.31 11.34 -7.41
N GLN A 5 1.25 10.52 -7.39
CA GLN A 5 0.56 10.12 -8.63
C GLN A 5 -0.16 11.29 -9.31
N ARG A 6 -0.70 12.25 -8.56
CA ARG A 6 -1.28 13.49 -9.14
C ARG A 6 -0.22 14.33 -9.85
N ARG A 7 0.93 14.57 -9.21
CA ARG A 7 2.04 15.31 -9.84
C ARG A 7 2.55 14.60 -11.09
N ALA A 8 2.80 13.29 -11.00
CA ALA A 8 3.23 12.51 -12.16
C ALA A 8 2.23 12.60 -13.32
N LYS A 9 0.91 12.57 -13.02
CA LYS A 9 -0.16 12.74 -14.01
C LYS A 9 -0.17 14.14 -14.64
N GLU A 10 0.06 15.19 -13.85
CA GLU A 10 0.15 16.58 -14.32
C GLU A 10 1.38 16.79 -15.22
N GLU A 11 2.51 16.18 -14.89
CA GLU A 11 3.78 16.34 -15.60
C GLU A 11 3.88 15.48 -16.86
N SER A 12 3.42 14.22 -16.81
CA SER A 12 3.60 13.23 -17.88
C SER A 12 2.32 12.88 -18.65
N GLY A 13 1.16 13.33 -18.18
CA GLY A 13 -0.14 12.93 -18.71
C GLY A 13 -0.59 11.53 -18.28
N ALA A 14 0.22 10.81 -17.49
CA ALA A 14 -0.06 9.45 -17.04
C ALA A 14 0.16 9.24 -15.53
N VAL A 15 -0.66 8.38 -14.93
CA VAL A 15 -0.39 7.80 -13.61
C VAL A 15 0.72 6.75 -13.74
N GLU A 16 1.82 6.90 -13.03
CA GLU A 16 3.01 6.04 -13.17
C GLU A 16 2.88 4.69 -12.44
N GLY A 17 2.09 4.67 -11.36
CA GLY A 17 1.93 3.51 -10.48
C GLY A 17 3.05 3.40 -9.44
N CYS A 18 3.25 2.20 -8.91
CA CYS A 18 4.33 1.91 -7.96
C CYS A 18 5.52 1.32 -8.72
N MET A 19 6.70 1.92 -8.56
CA MET A 19 7.93 1.42 -9.20
C MET A 19 8.18 -0.05 -8.87
N LEU A 20 8.04 -0.44 -7.59
CA LEU A 20 8.25 -1.83 -7.16
C LEU A 20 7.15 -2.76 -7.68
N GLY A 21 5.90 -2.28 -7.70
CA GLY A 21 4.77 -3.04 -8.24
C GLY A 21 4.93 -3.32 -9.73
N ASN A 22 5.33 -2.32 -10.52
CA ASN A 22 5.61 -2.51 -11.95
C ASN A 22 6.76 -3.53 -12.15
N LEU A 23 7.87 -3.36 -11.42
CA LEU A 23 9.02 -4.27 -11.51
C LEU A 23 8.64 -5.71 -11.12
N ALA A 24 7.80 -5.87 -10.09
CA ALA A 24 7.29 -7.18 -9.69
C ALA A 24 6.43 -7.82 -10.79
N LEU A 25 5.59 -7.05 -11.47
CA LEU A 25 4.75 -7.55 -12.56
C LEU A 25 5.57 -7.94 -13.80
N GLU A 26 6.67 -7.23 -14.07
CA GLU A 26 7.47 -7.40 -15.28
C GLU A 26 8.59 -8.45 -15.13
N LEU A 27 9.32 -8.44 -14.00
CA LEU A 27 10.57 -9.19 -13.85
C LEU A 27 10.53 -10.37 -12.87
N SER A 28 9.50 -10.50 -12.02
CA SER A 28 9.51 -11.51 -10.94
C SER A 28 9.61 -12.97 -11.42
N THR A 29 9.17 -13.26 -12.65
CA THR A 29 9.24 -14.59 -13.26
C THR A 29 10.47 -14.79 -14.15
N GLN A 30 11.20 -13.72 -14.45
CA GLN A 30 12.32 -13.71 -15.41
C GLN A 30 13.68 -13.57 -14.70
N GLU A 31 13.74 -12.79 -13.62
CA GLU A 31 14.97 -12.42 -12.93
C GLU A 31 14.89 -12.80 -11.43
N PRO A 32 15.41 -13.97 -11.02
CA PRO A 32 15.32 -14.46 -9.65
C PRO A 32 15.92 -13.52 -8.60
N ASP A 33 17.04 -12.86 -8.94
CA ASP A 33 17.72 -11.93 -8.02
C ASP A 33 16.88 -10.66 -7.78
N VAL A 34 16.22 -10.17 -8.84
CA VAL A 34 15.29 -9.04 -8.73
C VAL A 34 14.07 -9.43 -7.91
N ARG A 35 13.52 -10.65 -8.12
CA ARG A 35 12.42 -11.17 -7.30
C ARG A 35 12.81 -11.21 -5.82
N ALA A 36 13.94 -11.80 -5.48
CA ALA A 36 14.40 -11.91 -4.09
C ALA A 36 14.53 -10.51 -3.46
N ARG A 37 15.10 -9.55 -4.18
CA ARG A 37 15.22 -8.18 -3.68
C ARG A 37 13.88 -7.49 -3.51
N LEU A 38 12.92 -7.71 -4.41
CA LEU A 38 11.57 -7.19 -4.29
C LEU A 38 10.83 -7.78 -3.08
N GLU A 39 10.95 -9.10 -2.85
CA GLU A 39 10.38 -9.78 -1.68
C GLU A 39 10.89 -9.14 -0.39
N GLU A 40 12.20 -8.93 -0.26
CA GLU A 40 12.80 -8.27 0.91
C GLU A 40 12.23 -6.86 1.16
N VAL A 41 12.09 -6.05 0.10
CA VAL A 41 11.60 -4.68 0.21
C VAL A 41 10.11 -4.63 0.56
N PHE A 42 9.29 -5.50 -0.03
CA PHE A 42 7.88 -5.61 0.36
C PHE A 42 7.73 -6.08 1.81
N ASP A 43 8.55 -7.03 2.24
CA ASP A 43 8.58 -7.49 3.62
C ASP A 43 8.99 -6.41 4.61
N GLU A 44 9.96 -5.56 4.25
CA GLU A 44 10.34 -4.40 5.05
C GLU A 44 9.20 -3.40 5.18
N ARG A 45 8.49 -3.10 4.08
CA ARG A 45 7.30 -2.23 4.11
C ARG A 45 6.21 -2.79 5.01
N ILE A 46 5.97 -4.10 4.95
CA ILE A 46 4.99 -4.78 5.84
C ILE A 46 5.41 -4.64 7.30
N ARG A 47 6.69 -4.86 7.63
CA ARG A 47 7.20 -4.71 9.01
C ARG A 47 7.04 -3.29 9.53
N LEU A 48 7.26 -2.27 8.71
CA LEU A 48 7.07 -0.87 9.09
C LEU A 48 5.59 -0.58 9.43
N VAL A 49 4.66 -1.08 8.61
CA VAL A 49 3.22 -0.93 8.88
C VAL A 49 2.83 -1.71 10.13
N GLU A 50 3.34 -2.92 10.31
CA GLU A 50 3.11 -3.74 11.50
C GLU A 50 3.52 -3.00 12.78
N GLY A 51 4.70 -2.37 12.80
CA GLY A 51 5.15 -1.54 13.92
C GLY A 51 4.19 -0.38 14.21
N ALA A 52 3.76 0.35 13.17
CA ALA A 52 2.80 1.44 13.33
C ALA A 52 1.43 0.97 13.86
N LEU A 53 0.99 -0.22 13.47
CA LEU A 53 -0.25 -0.82 14.00
C LEU A 53 -0.07 -1.25 15.46
N ALA A 54 1.10 -1.77 15.84
CA ALA A 54 1.42 -2.12 17.22
C ALA A 54 1.38 -0.89 18.15
N ASP A 55 1.98 0.22 17.70
CA ASP A 55 1.94 1.50 18.43
C ASP A 55 0.48 1.99 18.57
N ALA A 56 -0.29 1.97 17.48
CA ALA A 56 -1.70 2.37 17.50
C ALA A 56 -2.56 1.50 18.44
N ALA A 57 -2.27 0.20 18.55
CA ALA A 57 -2.95 -0.68 19.50
C ALA A 57 -2.53 -0.42 20.95
N ALA A 58 -1.25 -0.15 21.20
CA ALA A 58 -0.76 0.20 22.53
C ALA A 58 -1.43 1.47 23.08
N GLU A 59 -1.76 2.41 22.18
CA GLU A 59 -2.50 3.64 22.49
C GLU A 59 -4.04 3.46 22.53
N GLY A 60 -4.54 2.25 22.25
CA GLY A 60 -5.98 1.96 22.21
C GLY A 60 -6.72 2.55 21.01
N SER A 61 -6.01 2.98 19.97
CA SER A 61 -6.59 3.51 18.73
C SER A 61 -7.19 2.44 17.82
N ILE A 62 -6.68 1.21 17.90
CA ILE A 62 -7.23 0.04 17.22
C ILE A 62 -7.27 -1.17 18.17
N PRO A 63 -8.10 -2.20 17.91
CA PRO A 63 -8.09 -3.42 18.70
C PRO A 63 -6.72 -4.13 18.62
N ALA A 64 -6.19 -4.62 19.74
CA ALA A 64 -4.89 -5.32 19.77
C ALA A 64 -4.83 -6.53 18.83
N GLY A 65 -5.95 -7.25 18.64
CA GLY A 65 -6.05 -8.37 17.69
C GLY A 65 -5.95 -7.95 16.21
N ARG A 66 -5.86 -6.65 15.91
CA ARG A 66 -5.72 -6.08 14.57
C ARG A 66 -4.34 -5.49 14.30
N ALA A 67 -3.43 -5.55 15.27
CA ALA A 67 -2.07 -5.01 15.15
C ALA A 67 -1.02 -6.04 14.69
N GLY A 68 -1.46 -7.10 14.01
CA GLY A 68 -0.56 -8.16 13.54
C GLY A 68 -0.08 -7.96 12.11
N ARG A 69 0.97 -8.72 11.76
CA ARG A 69 1.52 -8.81 10.40
C ARG A 69 0.48 -9.00 9.29
N GLU A 70 -0.56 -9.80 9.53
CA GLU A 70 -1.61 -10.05 8.54
C GLU A 70 -2.39 -8.77 8.17
N ALA A 71 -2.67 -7.91 9.15
CA ALA A 71 -3.32 -6.63 8.91
C ALA A 71 -2.40 -5.69 8.11
N ALA A 72 -1.11 -5.64 8.48
CA ALA A 72 -0.12 -4.87 7.74
C ALA A 72 0.02 -5.33 6.28
N GLN A 73 0.05 -6.64 6.05
CA GLN A 73 0.09 -7.23 4.72
C GLN A 73 -1.18 -6.89 3.92
N ALA A 74 -2.36 -6.98 4.53
CA ALA A 74 -3.62 -6.60 3.90
C ALA A 74 -3.62 -5.12 3.48
N MET A 75 -3.09 -4.22 4.32
CA MET A 75 -2.97 -2.80 4.00
C MET A 75 -2.05 -2.52 2.80
N ILE A 76 -0.87 -3.14 2.78
CA ILE A 76 0.06 -3.03 1.64
C ILE A 76 -0.58 -3.61 0.37
N SER A 77 -1.30 -4.72 0.48
CA SER A 77 -1.97 -5.36 -0.67
C SER A 77 -3.08 -4.48 -1.25
N GLN A 78 -3.90 -3.87 -0.39
CA GLN A 78 -4.91 -2.89 -0.80
C GLN A 78 -4.26 -1.69 -1.49
N LEU A 79 -3.20 -1.15 -0.89
CA LEU A 79 -2.48 0.00 -1.42
C LEU A 79 -1.95 -0.24 -2.84
N GLU A 80 -1.21 -1.33 -3.04
CA GLU A 80 -0.63 -1.68 -4.34
C GLU A 80 -1.73 -2.01 -5.37
N GLY A 81 -2.81 -2.68 -4.96
CA GLY A 81 -3.96 -2.93 -5.82
C GLY A 81 -4.66 -1.64 -6.27
N MET A 82 -4.83 -0.67 -5.36
CA MET A 82 -5.41 0.63 -5.71
C MET A 82 -4.50 1.44 -6.62
N VAL A 83 -3.18 1.38 -6.44
CA VAL A 83 -2.20 2.02 -7.34
C VAL A 83 -2.23 1.40 -8.72
N LEU A 84 -2.32 0.08 -8.82
CA LEU A 84 -2.50 -0.64 -10.09
C LEU A 84 -3.77 -0.16 -10.81
N LEU A 85 -4.90 -0.08 -10.09
CA LEU A 85 -6.17 0.38 -10.67
C LEU A 85 -6.15 1.86 -11.07
N ALA A 86 -5.47 2.72 -10.30
CA ALA A 86 -5.27 4.12 -10.63
C ALA A 86 -4.47 4.27 -11.92
N LYS A 87 -3.40 3.47 -12.09
CA LYS A 87 -2.61 3.40 -13.32
C LYS A 87 -3.44 2.93 -14.51
N LEU A 88 -4.17 1.83 -14.33
CA LEU A 88 -5.05 1.27 -15.38
C LEU A 88 -6.08 2.29 -15.86
N LYS A 89 -6.73 3.00 -14.94
CA LYS A 89 -7.73 4.04 -15.26
C LYS A 89 -7.11 5.37 -15.66
N ASN A 90 -5.80 5.50 -15.49
CA ASN A 90 -5.07 6.75 -15.63
C ASN A 90 -5.69 7.90 -14.81
N ASP A 91 -6.18 7.57 -13.62
CA ASP A 91 -6.94 8.43 -12.72
C ASP A 91 -6.45 8.27 -11.27
N PRO A 92 -5.76 9.29 -10.70
CA PRO A 92 -5.26 9.24 -9.33
C PRO A 92 -6.37 9.35 -8.28
N ALA A 93 -7.60 9.77 -8.63
CA ALA A 93 -8.72 9.88 -7.69
C ALA A 93 -9.15 8.51 -7.14
N VAL A 94 -8.80 7.41 -7.81
CA VAL A 94 -8.96 6.05 -7.29
C VAL A 94 -8.30 5.89 -5.92
N LEU A 95 -7.22 6.62 -5.64
CA LEU A 95 -6.50 6.57 -4.36
C LEU A 95 -7.18 7.35 -3.23
N ASP A 96 -8.20 8.15 -3.52
CA ASP A 96 -8.87 8.99 -2.51
C ASP A 96 -9.60 8.13 -1.46
N GLY A 97 -10.05 6.93 -1.83
CA GLY A 97 -10.68 5.96 -0.92
C GLY A 97 -9.71 5.14 -0.05
N LEU A 98 -8.39 5.32 -0.21
CA LEU A 98 -7.39 4.44 0.43
C LEU A 98 -7.52 4.42 1.95
N TRP A 99 -7.63 5.60 2.57
CA TRP A 99 -7.67 5.71 4.02
C TRP A 99 -8.98 5.17 4.61
N PRO A 100 -10.18 5.56 4.11
CA PRO A 100 -11.44 4.94 4.54
C PRO A 100 -11.45 3.42 4.43
N HIS A 101 -10.95 2.84 3.34
CA HIS A 101 -10.88 1.38 3.18
C HIS A 101 -9.91 0.73 4.17
N THR A 102 -8.79 1.39 4.45
CA THR A 102 -7.83 0.93 5.48
C THR A 102 -8.47 0.87 6.86
N LEU A 103 -9.24 1.89 7.25
CA LEU A 103 -9.96 1.89 8.52
C LEU A 103 -10.98 0.76 8.62
N LEU A 104 -11.70 0.47 7.52
CA LEU A 104 -12.61 -0.67 7.44
C LEU A 104 -11.89 -2.02 7.62
N LEU A 105 -10.74 -2.21 6.97
CA LEU A 105 -9.92 -3.41 7.12
C LEU A 105 -9.43 -3.61 8.57
N LEU A 106 -9.08 -2.51 9.23
CA LEU A 106 -8.62 -2.52 10.62
C LEU A 106 -9.77 -2.62 11.62
N GLN A 107 -11.03 -2.46 11.18
CA GLN A 107 -12.20 -2.26 12.04
C GLN A 107 -11.95 -1.17 13.11
N ALA A 108 -11.17 -0.17 12.75
CA ALA A 108 -10.92 0.99 13.60
C ALA A 108 -12.19 1.86 13.60
N ALA A 109 -12.69 2.23 14.77
CA ALA A 109 -13.77 3.21 14.86
C ALA A 109 -13.22 4.57 14.40
N ASP A 110 -13.90 5.19 13.43
CA ASP A 110 -13.59 6.56 13.00
C ASP A 110 -13.80 7.49 14.20
N ARG A 111 -12.75 8.18 14.65
CA ARG A 111 -12.89 9.17 15.73
C ARG A 111 -13.38 10.47 15.12
N SER A 112 -14.69 10.67 15.22
CA SER A 112 -15.41 11.93 14.96
C SER A 112 -14.82 13.10 15.74
#